data_AF-L0P8R1-F1
#
_entry.id   AF-L0P8R1-F1
#
_cell.length_a   1.000
_cell.length_b   1.000
_cell.length_c   1.000
_cell.angle_alpha   90.00
_cell.angle_beta   90.00
_cell.angle_gamma   90.00
#
_symmetry.space_group_name_H-M   'P 1'
#
loop_
_entity.id
_entity.type
_entity.pdbx_description
1 polymer ?
#
loop_
_entity_poly.entity_id
_entity_poly.type
_entity_poly.pdbx_seq_one_letter_code
_entity_poly.pdbx_strand_id
1 'polypeptide(L)'
;MSIEEKTIEIFLQMIMKLNDTTFRPLFLNFRQWAFYDLYYEKTKIDPRPRLLTFYKFFGIFLEKFKSIVTNYFSHVLDDTIELLQKEKDDTFCLKSDLWEAIINSIHQNLLYDTEEFWQNSTRFSKMAPVLISHLSFTPRYKVDKYLIPSIAQLAAITVSDEHYKTINTLVLTHMNSDNASVRLAALETQKELYTRVKEEWLVTLPQTIPFILEAMEDQNEKIEYSAQKLIVTIESYLGESLQRFLT
;
A
#
# COMPACT_ATOMS: atom_id res chain seq x y z
N MET A 1 15.16 -19.25 6.24
CA MET A 1 15.76 -18.44 5.17
C MET A 1 15.84 -19.30 3.92
N SER A 2 15.09 -18.95 2.88
CA SER A 2 15.04 -19.70 1.62
C SER A 2 16.34 -19.54 0.82
N ILE A 3 16.60 -20.45 -0.14
CA ILE A 3 17.75 -20.33 -1.06
C ILE A 3 17.64 -19.02 -1.88
N GLU A 4 16.42 -18.64 -2.23
CA GLU A 4 16.12 -17.39 -2.94
C GLU A 4 16.55 -16.17 -2.13
N GLU A 5 16.18 -16.08 -0.84
CA GLU A 5 16.59 -14.98 0.05
C GLU A 5 18.12 -14.85 0.15
N LYS A 6 18.83 -15.97 0.33
CA LYS A 6 20.31 -15.97 0.36
C LYS A 6 20.91 -15.48 -0.96
N THR A 7 20.30 -15.87 -2.08
CA THR A 7 20.75 -15.46 -3.41
C THR A 7 20.55 -13.94 -3.59
N ILE A 8 19.40 -13.42 -3.15
CA ILE A 8 19.10 -11.98 -3.15
C ILE A 8 20.10 -11.22 -2.26
N GLU A 9 20.41 -11.72 -1.06
CA GLU A 9 21.39 -11.09 -0.17
C GLU A 9 22.78 -11.01 -0.79
N ILE A 10 23.27 -12.10 -1.40
CA ILE A 10 24.57 -12.14 -2.08
C ILE A 10 24.57 -11.17 -3.27
N PHE A 11 23.49 -11.14 -4.06
CA PHE A 11 23.35 -10.19 -5.17
C PHE A 11 23.37 -8.74 -4.68
N LEU A 12 22.69 -8.44 -3.57
CA LEU A 12 22.75 -7.11 -2.94
C LEU A 12 24.16 -6.75 -2.45
N GLN A 13 24.94 -7.70 -1.94
CA GLN A 13 26.35 -7.45 -1.59
C GLN A 13 27.20 -7.09 -2.81
N MET A 14 26.89 -7.64 -3.98
CA MET A 14 27.55 -7.22 -5.23
C MET A 14 27.13 -5.81 -5.64
N ILE A 15 25.84 -5.48 -5.54
CA ILE A 15 25.31 -4.15 -5.88
C ILE A 15 25.91 -3.05 -5.00
N MET A 16 26.18 -3.32 -3.72
CA MET A 16 26.86 -2.38 -2.81
C MET A 16 28.21 -1.87 -3.35
N LYS A 17 28.82 -2.58 -4.33
CA LYS A 17 30.10 -2.21 -4.94
C LYS A 17 29.95 -1.42 -6.25
N LEU A 18 28.74 -1.28 -6.76
CA LEU A 18 28.46 -0.57 -8.01
C LEU A 18 28.02 0.87 -7.72
N ASN A 19 28.36 1.80 -8.61
CA ASN A 19 27.77 3.14 -8.61
C ASN A 19 26.43 3.14 -9.37
N ASP A 20 25.64 4.21 -9.20
CA ASP A 20 24.31 4.33 -9.82
C ASP A 20 24.36 4.17 -11.35
N THR A 21 25.34 4.78 -12.00
CA THR A 21 25.52 4.72 -13.47
C THR A 21 25.69 3.29 -13.97
N THR A 22 26.37 2.44 -13.20
CA THR A 22 26.59 1.02 -13.55
C THR A 22 25.41 0.15 -13.16
N PHE A 23 24.77 0.44 -12.02
CA PHE A 23 23.67 -0.37 -11.51
C PHE A 23 22.35 -0.14 -12.27
N ARG A 24 22.05 1.10 -12.68
CA ARG A 24 20.78 1.45 -13.31
C ARG A 24 20.45 0.61 -14.55
N PRO A 25 21.37 0.38 -15.52
CA PRO A 25 21.11 -0.53 -16.63
C PRO A 25 20.82 -1.98 -16.20
N LEU A 26 21.51 -2.47 -15.17
CA LEU A 26 21.28 -3.82 -14.63
C LEU A 26 19.89 -3.94 -13.99
N PHE A 27 19.46 -2.93 -13.25
CA PHE A 27 18.10 -2.87 -12.70
C PHE A 27 17.04 -2.89 -13.80
N LEU A 28 17.23 -2.08 -14.85
CA LEU A 28 16.28 -2.03 -15.98
C LEU A 28 16.22 -3.37 -16.72
N ASN A 29 17.35 -4.05 -16.92
CA ASN A 29 17.38 -5.39 -17.50
C ASN A 29 16.69 -6.41 -16.60
N PHE A 30 16.86 -6.32 -15.28
CA PHE A 30 16.20 -7.22 -14.32
C PHE A 30 14.68 -7.01 -14.31
N ARG A 31 14.23 -5.74 -14.34
CA ARG A 31 12.83 -5.40 -14.57
C ARG A 31 12.33 -6.00 -15.88
N GLN A 32 13.03 -5.78 -16.98
CA GLN A 32 12.60 -6.28 -18.29
C GLN A 32 12.46 -7.81 -18.31
N TRP A 33 13.41 -8.54 -17.70
CA TRP A 33 13.34 -9.98 -17.51
C TRP A 33 12.11 -10.40 -16.70
N ALA A 34 11.82 -9.69 -15.61
CA ALA A 34 10.69 -10.02 -14.74
C ALA A 34 9.34 -9.87 -15.44
N PHE A 35 9.15 -8.76 -16.18
CA PHE A 35 7.87 -8.39 -16.77
C PHE A 35 7.64 -8.94 -18.18
N TYR A 36 8.67 -9.00 -19.02
CA TYR A 36 8.52 -9.28 -20.47
C TYR A 36 9.22 -10.55 -20.95
N ASP A 37 10.02 -11.20 -20.10
CA ASP A 37 10.91 -12.31 -20.48
C ASP A 37 11.97 -11.88 -21.52
N LEU A 38 13.24 -11.80 -21.11
CA LEU A 38 14.32 -11.41 -22.04
C LEU A 38 14.60 -12.48 -23.12
N TYR A 39 14.18 -13.72 -22.87
CA TYR A 39 14.43 -14.83 -23.78
C TYR A 39 13.13 -15.13 -24.51
N TYR A 40 13.09 -14.73 -25.79
CA TYR A 40 12.05 -15.03 -26.78
C TYR A 40 11.95 -16.55 -27.06
N GLU A 41 11.71 -17.37 -26.05
CA GLU A 41 11.29 -18.74 -26.26
C GLU A 41 9.80 -18.73 -26.59
N LYS A 42 9.39 -19.56 -27.56
CA LYS A 42 8.00 -19.68 -28.05
C LYS A 42 7.00 -20.17 -26.98
N THR A 43 7.47 -20.36 -25.75
CA THR A 43 6.73 -20.90 -24.60
C THR A 43 6.34 -19.74 -23.69
N LYS A 44 5.04 -19.52 -23.51
CA LYS A 44 4.54 -18.58 -22.50
C LYS A 44 4.84 -19.11 -21.11
N ILE A 45 5.96 -18.69 -20.52
CA ILE A 45 6.31 -18.97 -19.13
C ILE A 45 5.46 -18.07 -18.23
N ASP A 46 4.91 -18.63 -17.14
CA ASP A 46 4.19 -17.84 -16.14
C ASP A 46 5.11 -16.75 -15.58
N PRO A 47 4.76 -15.46 -15.67
CA PRO A 47 5.61 -14.38 -15.16
C PRO A 47 5.68 -14.33 -13.64
N ARG A 48 4.73 -14.95 -12.91
CA ARG A 48 4.62 -14.84 -11.44
C ARG A 48 5.90 -15.18 -10.66
N PRO A 49 6.64 -16.26 -10.94
CA PRO A 49 7.85 -16.56 -10.20
C PRO A 49 8.93 -15.50 -10.41
N ARG A 50 9.07 -14.96 -11.63
CA ARG A 50 10.04 -13.90 -11.92
C ARG A 50 9.66 -12.58 -11.26
N LEU A 51 8.37 -12.22 -11.33
CA LEU A 51 7.83 -11.06 -10.63
C LEU A 51 8.05 -11.18 -9.11
N LEU A 52 7.84 -12.36 -8.54
CA LEU A 52 8.05 -12.60 -7.10
C LEU A 52 9.51 -12.37 -6.72
N THR A 53 10.45 -12.96 -7.47
CA THR A 53 11.89 -12.75 -7.24
C THR A 53 12.26 -11.29 -7.39
N PHE A 54 11.72 -10.60 -8.40
CA PHE A 54 11.95 -9.18 -8.63
C PHE A 54 11.46 -8.32 -7.45
N TYR A 55 10.20 -8.48 -7.02
CA TYR A 55 9.64 -7.67 -5.94
C TYR A 55 10.23 -8.01 -4.57
N LYS A 56 10.61 -9.27 -4.31
CA LYS A 56 11.38 -9.63 -3.10
C LYS A 56 12.74 -8.93 -3.09
N PHE A 57 13.48 -9.00 -4.20
CA PHE A 57 14.73 -8.26 -4.36
C PHE A 57 14.50 -6.75 -4.16
N PHE A 58 13.49 -6.19 -4.82
CA PHE A 58 13.26 -4.76 -4.84
C PHE A 58 12.84 -4.22 -3.46
N GLY A 59 12.02 -4.97 -2.72
CA GLY A 59 11.69 -4.66 -1.33
C GLY A 59 12.93 -4.63 -0.43
N ILE A 60 13.79 -5.65 -0.50
CA ILE A 60 15.03 -5.71 0.31
C ILE A 60 16.02 -4.62 -0.14
N PHE A 61 16.08 -4.32 -1.45
CA PHE A 61 16.88 -3.25 -2.01
C PHE A 61 16.47 -1.88 -1.46
N LEU A 62 15.17 -1.57 -1.49
CA LEU A 62 14.62 -0.35 -0.90
C LEU A 62 14.87 -0.28 0.61
N GLU A 63 14.69 -1.37 1.34
CA GLU A 63 14.94 -1.42 2.79
C GLU A 63 16.41 -1.17 3.15
N LYS A 64 17.33 -1.77 2.40
CA LYS A 64 18.76 -1.72 2.68
C LYS A 64 19.39 -0.38 2.35
N PHE A 65 18.99 0.22 1.22
CA PHE A 65 19.59 1.45 0.73
C PHE A 65 18.73 2.70 1.01
N LYS A 66 17.48 2.51 1.42
CA LYS A 66 16.56 3.57 1.87
C LYS A 66 16.45 4.68 0.82
N SER A 67 16.55 5.94 1.24
CA SER A 67 16.39 7.13 0.40
C SER A 67 17.33 7.20 -0.78
N ILE A 68 18.45 6.46 -0.77
CA ILE A 68 19.43 6.45 -1.88
C ILE A 68 18.81 5.89 -3.17
N VAL A 69 17.83 4.99 -3.03
CA VAL A 69 17.31 4.19 -4.15
C VAL A 69 15.81 4.30 -4.34
N THR A 70 15.12 5.16 -3.60
CA THR A 70 13.67 5.33 -3.72
C THR A 70 13.26 5.82 -5.11
N ASN A 71 14.12 6.60 -5.78
CA ASN A 71 13.91 7.03 -7.17
C ASN A 71 13.81 5.87 -8.17
N TYR A 72 14.32 4.67 -7.86
CA TYR A 72 14.18 3.50 -8.72
C TYR A 72 12.73 3.03 -8.86
N PHE A 73 11.86 3.39 -7.91
CA PHE A 73 10.44 3.07 -7.99
C PHE A 73 9.75 3.72 -9.19
N SER A 74 10.28 4.86 -9.67
CA SER A 74 9.79 5.51 -10.90
C SER A 74 9.81 4.58 -12.12
N HIS A 75 10.78 3.65 -12.19
CA HIS A 75 10.92 2.73 -13.32
C HIS A 75 9.91 1.59 -13.30
N VAL A 76 9.27 1.32 -12.15
CA VAL A 76 8.33 0.20 -11.97
C VAL A 76 6.94 0.66 -11.56
N LEU A 77 6.71 1.97 -11.43
CA LEU A 77 5.45 2.53 -10.94
C LEU A 77 4.28 2.11 -11.82
N ASP A 78 4.37 2.35 -13.12
CA ASP A 78 3.27 2.03 -14.05
C ASP A 78 3.06 0.50 -14.16
N ASP A 79 4.12 -0.31 -14.14
CA ASP A 79 3.96 -1.78 -14.17
C ASP A 79 3.31 -2.32 -12.89
N THR A 80 3.65 -1.72 -11.74
CA THR A 80 3.07 -2.10 -10.44
C THR A 80 1.57 -1.76 -10.41
N ILE A 81 1.21 -0.58 -10.91
CA ILE A 81 -0.19 -0.16 -11.04
C ILE A 81 -0.94 -1.11 -11.97
N GLU A 82 -0.36 -1.46 -13.12
CA GLU A 82 -0.96 -2.39 -14.07
C GLU A 82 -1.18 -3.78 -13.46
N LEU A 83 -0.20 -4.31 -12.69
CA LEU A 83 -0.36 -5.60 -12.01
C LEU A 83 -1.48 -5.61 -10.98
N LEU A 84 -1.57 -4.55 -10.16
CA LEU A 84 -2.61 -4.40 -9.15
C LEU A 84 -4.00 -4.22 -9.80
N GLN A 85 -4.08 -3.47 -10.90
CA GLN A 85 -5.31 -3.34 -11.69
C GLN A 85 -5.73 -4.68 -12.32
N LYS A 86 -4.80 -5.46 -12.88
CA LYS A 86 -5.13 -6.77 -13.45
C LYS A 86 -5.65 -7.78 -12.42
N GLU A 87 -5.18 -7.70 -11.17
CA GLU A 87 -5.75 -8.48 -10.06
C GLU A 87 -7.19 -8.03 -9.75
N LYS A 88 -7.42 -6.71 -9.73
CA LYS A 88 -8.77 -6.14 -9.54
C LYS A 88 -9.75 -6.57 -10.63
N ASP A 89 -9.30 -6.59 -11.88
CA ASP A 89 -10.11 -6.95 -13.04
C ASP A 89 -10.21 -8.49 -13.24
N ASP A 90 -9.66 -9.29 -12.32
CA ASP A 90 -9.59 -10.76 -12.38
C ASP A 90 -8.92 -11.30 -13.67
N THR A 91 -8.06 -10.48 -14.30
CA THR A 91 -7.32 -10.86 -15.52
C THR A 91 -5.95 -11.47 -15.21
N PHE A 92 -5.43 -11.24 -14.00
CA PHE A 92 -4.18 -11.83 -13.53
C PHE A 92 -4.19 -12.05 -12.02
N CYS A 93 -4.43 -13.30 -11.59
CA CYS A 93 -4.41 -13.65 -10.17
C CYS A 93 -3.01 -13.52 -9.55
N LEU A 94 -2.81 -12.62 -8.60
CA LEU A 94 -1.61 -12.52 -7.77
C LEU A 94 -1.66 -13.60 -6.69
N LYS A 95 -0.61 -14.41 -6.57
CA LYS A 95 -0.48 -15.29 -5.40
C LYS A 95 -0.17 -14.43 -4.18
N SER A 96 -0.53 -14.90 -2.98
CA SER A 96 -0.38 -14.13 -1.74
C SER A 96 1.06 -13.67 -1.51
N ASP A 97 2.06 -14.49 -1.82
CA ASP A 97 3.48 -14.14 -1.70
C ASP A 97 3.91 -13.01 -2.65
N LEU A 98 3.42 -13.03 -3.89
CA LEU A 98 3.68 -11.98 -4.87
C LEU A 98 2.99 -10.68 -4.47
N TRP A 99 1.72 -10.74 -4.06
CA TRP A 99 1.00 -9.56 -3.57
C TRP A 99 1.71 -8.96 -2.35
N GLU A 100 2.12 -9.79 -1.38
CA GLU A 100 2.86 -9.35 -0.19
C GLU A 100 4.18 -8.67 -0.58
N ALA A 101 4.92 -9.23 -1.54
CA ALA A 101 6.17 -8.64 -2.03
C ALA A 101 5.94 -7.29 -2.73
N ILE A 102 4.88 -7.17 -3.54
CA ILE A 102 4.50 -5.91 -4.21
C ILE A 102 4.16 -4.83 -3.16
N ILE A 103 3.24 -5.12 -2.24
CA ILE A 103 2.82 -4.15 -1.22
C ILE A 103 3.99 -3.78 -0.31
N ASN A 104 4.83 -4.74 0.08
CA ASN A 104 6.04 -4.44 0.84
C ASN A 104 6.98 -3.50 0.07
N SER A 105 7.19 -3.70 -1.23
CA SER A 105 8.03 -2.79 -2.01
C SER A 105 7.46 -1.36 -2.08
N ILE A 106 6.13 -1.21 -2.18
CA ILE A 106 5.46 0.08 -2.08
C ILE A 106 5.70 0.69 -0.69
N HIS A 107 5.48 -0.09 0.37
CA HIS A 107 5.68 0.36 1.75
C HIS A 107 7.11 0.85 2.01
N GLN A 108 8.13 0.08 1.62
CA GLN A 108 9.52 0.48 1.79
C GLN A 108 9.83 1.77 1.01
N ASN A 109 9.26 1.93 -0.19
CA ASN A 109 9.42 3.17 -0.95
C ASN A 109 8.77 4.37 -0.24
N LEU A 110 7.56 4.21 0.29
CA LEU A 110 6.85 5.24 1.05
C LEU A 110 7.56 5.62 2.36
N LEU A 111 8.19 4.64 3.04
CA LEU A 111 8.90 4.87 4.30
C LEU A 111 10.16 5.71 4.14
N TYR A 112 10.87 5.55 3.02
CA TYR A 112 12.16 6.19 2.78
C TYR A 112 12.12 7.28 1.72
N ASP A 113 10.93 7.70 1.27
CA ASP A 113 10.78 8.81 0.35
C ASP A 113 11.24 10.11 1.02
N THR A 114 12.18 10.79 0.39
CA THR A 114 12.72 12.09 0.83
C THR A 114 12.65 13.14 -0.26
N GLU A 115 12.11 12.79 -1.44
CA GLU A 115 12.12 13.65 -2.64
C GLU A 115 10.69 14.03 -3.06
N GLU A 116 9.74 13.98 -2.14
CA GLU A 116 8.32 14.29 -2.39
C GLU A 116 7.77 13.48 -3.58
N PHE A 117 8.27 12.25 -3.77
CA PHE A 117 7.94 11.42 -4.92
C PHE A 117 6.43 11.19 -5.02
N TRP A 118 5.79 10.93 -3.88
CA TRP A 118 4.37 10.67 -3.77
C TRP A 118 3.50 11.91 -3.57
N GLN A 119 4.09 13.06 -3.18
CA GLN A 119 3.39 14.36 -3.14
C GLN A 119 2.95 14.80 -4.54
N ASN A 120 3.60 14.28 -5.60
CA ASN A 120 3.21 14.55 -6.97
C ASN A 120 1.79 14.05 -7.27
N SER A 121 0.86 14.97 -7.54
CA SER A 121 -0.57 14.66 -7.77
C SER A 121 -0.82 13.68 -8.91
N THR A 122 0.01 13.65 -9.96
CA THR A 122 -0.13 12.69 -11.06
C THR A 122 0.19 11.27 -10.62
N ARG A 123 1.27 11.07 -9.87
CA ARG A 123 1.63 9.74 -9.34
C ARG A 123 0.63 9.29 -8.28
N PHE A 124 0.25 10.20 -7.39
CA PHE A 124 -0.74 9.97 -6.35
C PHE A 124 -2.09 9.52 -6.93
N SER A 125 -2.64 10.29 -7.86
CA SER A 125 -3.96 10.01 -8.47
C SER A 125 -4.01 8.70 -9.25
N LYS A 126 -2.86 8.23 -9.77
CA LYS A 126 -2.76 6.90 -10.37
C LYS A 126 -2.67 5.78 -9.32
N MET A 127 -1.84 5.93 -8.29
CA MET A 127 -1.55 4.85 -7.33
C MET A 127 -2.64 4.70 -6.25
N ALA A 128 -3.09 5.79 -5.63
CA ALA A 128 -3.95 5.73 -4.45
C ALA A 128 -5.27 4.96 -4.69
N PRO A 129 -6.02 5.18 -5.79
CA PRO A 129 -7.26 4.44 -6.05
C PRO A 129 -7.02 2.93 -6.24
N VAL A 130 -5.91 2.57 -6.90
CA VAL A 130 -5.57 1.18 -7.15
C VAL A 130 -5.16 0.51 -5.84
N LEU A 131 -4.20 1.09 -5.12
CA LEU A 131 -3.72 0.57 -3.83
C LEU A 131 -4.85 0.37 -2.82
N ILE A 132 -5.69 1.39 -2.60
CA ILE A 132 -6.77 1.33 -1.60
C ILE A 132 -7.84 0.31 -2.00
N SER A 133 -8.10 0.12 -3.31
CA SER A 133 -9.09 -0.87 -3.76
C SER A 133 -8.75 -2.31 -3.34
N HIS A 134 -7.48 -2.59 -3.01
CA HIS A 134 -7.07 -3.91 -2.51
C HIS A 134 -7.61 -4.25 -1.11
N LEU A 135 -8.21 -3.29 -0.38
CA LEU A 135 -8.95 -3.57 0.85
C LEU A 135 -10.07 -4.60 0.62
N SER A 136 -10.65 -4.63 -0.58
CA SER A 136 -11.70 -5.58 -0.97
C SER A 136 -11.26 -7.05 -1.02
N PHE A 137 -9.95 -7.32 -1.02
CA PHE A 137 -9.41 -8.68 -1.15
C PHE A 137 -9.18 -9.39 0.19
N THR A 138 -9.58 -8.81 1.32
CA THR A 138 -9.58 -9.54 2.59
C THR A 138 -10.63 -10.69 2.57
N PRO A 139 -10.32 -11.88 3.10
CA PRO A 139 -9.09 -12.29 3.78
C PRO A 139 -8.06 -13.00 2.86
N ARG A 140 -8.22 -12.97 1.53
CA ARG A 140 -7.27 -13.60 0.58
C ARG A 140 -5.85 -13.08 0.78
N TYR A 141 -5.73 -11.76 1.01
CA TYR A 141 -4.47 -11.11 1.32
C TYR A 141 -4.42 -10.64 2.77
N LYS A 142 -3.20 -10.60 3.34
CA LYS A 142 -2.94 -10.07 4.68
C LYS A 142 -2.95 -8.54 4.67
N VAL A 143 -4.15 -7.99 4.44
CA VAL A 143 -4.41 -6.56 4.30
C VAL A 143 -3.99 -5.80 5.55
N ASP A 144 -4.31 -6.34 6.72
CA ASP A 144 -3.94 -5.84 8.04
C ASP A 144 -2.43 -5.65 8.21
N LYS A 145 -1.64 -6.61 7.72
CA LYS A 145 -0.20 -6.62 7.92
C LYS A 145 0.56 -5.74 6.92
N TYR A 146 0.11 -5.67 5.68
CA TYR A 146 0.89 -5.04 4.61
C TYR A 146 0.22 -3.79 4.02
N LEU A 147 -1.09 -3.86 3.74
CA LEU A 147 -1.78 -2.79 3.01
C LEU A 147 -2.15 -1.62 3.93
N ILE A 148 -2.72 -1.89 5.10
CA ILE A 148 -3.14 -0.85 6.05
C ILE A 148 -1.97 0.08 6.43
N PRO A 149 -0.79 -0.44 6.85
CA PRO A 149 0.37 0.41 7.14
C PRO A 149 0.86 1.19 5.91
N SER A 150 0.70 0.64 4.71
CA SER A 150 1.08 1.32 3.46
C SER A 150 0.16 2.49 3.12
N ILE A 151 -1.16 2.32 3.30
CA ILE A 151 -2.13 3.41 3.09
C ILE A 151 -1.88 4.54 4.10
N ALA A 152 -1.67 4.20 5.37
CA ALA A 152 -1.38 5.18 6.40
C ALA A 152 -0.04 5.90 6.18
N GLN A 153 0.99 5.17 5.73
CA GLN A 153 2.26 5.79 5.36
C GLN A 153 2.12 6.71 4.14
N LEU A 154 1.34 6.34 3.13
CA LEU A 154 1.04 7.21 1.98
C LEU A 154 0.39 8.52 2.42
N ALA A 155 -0.59 8.45 3.32
CA ALA A 155 -1.18 9.66 3.90
C ALA A 155 -0.13 10.50 4.64
N ALA A 156 0.70 9.88 5.48
CA ALA A 156 1.70 10.58 6.28
C ALA A 156 2.74 11.37 5.46
N ILE A 157 3.06 10.93 4.24
CA ILE A 157 4.05 11.61 3.38
C ILE A 157 3.45 12.57 2.34
N THR A 158 2.13 12.51 2.10
CA THR A 158 1.46 13.30 1.05
C THR A 158 0.87 14.63 1.54
N VAL A 159 1.08 14.94 2.83
CA VAL A 159 0.68 16.14 3.61
C VAL A 159 -0.07 17.21 2.80
N SER A 160 -1.34 16.93 2.50
CA SER A 160 -2.21 17.80 1.68
C SER A 160 -3.66 17.45 1.96
N ASP A 161 -4.48 18.46 2.27
CA ASP A 161 -5.92 18.30 2.49
C ASP A 161 -6.63 17.63 1.31
N GLU A 162 -6.17 17.90 0.07
CA GLU A 162 -6.74 17.28 -1.13
C GLU A 162 -6.44 15.78 -1.19
N HIS A 163 -5.18 15.41 -0.91
CA HIS A 163 -4.77 14.00 -0.86
C HIS A 163 -5.46 13.27 0.28
N TYR A 164 -5.59 13.91 1.45
CA TYR A 164 -6.28 13.35 2.62
C TYR A 164 -7.74 13.08 2.31
N LYS A 165 -8.46 14.06 1.75
CA LYS A 165 -9.86 13.88 1.33
C LYS A 165 -10.01 12.78 0.28
N THR A 166 -9.05 12.66 -0.65
CA THR A 166 -9.06 11.60 -1.66
C THR A 166 -8.88 10.22 -1.05
N ILE A 167 -7.85 10.02 -0.22
CA ILE A 167 -7.62 8.76 0.51
C ILE A 167 -8.83 8.43 1.38
N ASN A 168 -9.32 9.40 2.15
CA ASN A 168 -10.46 9.21 3.05
C ASN A 168 -11.69 8.74 2.27
N THR A 169 -12.06 9.45 1.20
CA THR A 169 -13.20 9.08 0.35
C THR A 169 -13.06 7.64 -0.16
N LEU A 170 -11.88 7.27 -0.66
CA LEU A 170 -11.63 5.91 -1.16
C LEU A 170 -11.79 4.86 -0.06
N VAL A 171 -11.24 5.08 1.14
CA VAL A 171 -11.37 4.15 2.28
C VAL A 171 -12.83 4.04 2.74
N LEU A 172 -13.55 5.17 2.84
CA LEU A 172 -14.96 5.19 3.27
C LEU A 172 -15.87 4.38 2.33
N THR A 173 -15.58 4.32 1.02
CA THR A 173 -16.36 3.44 0.12
C THR A 173 -16.32 1.96 0.53
N HIS A 174 -15.24 1.51 1.19
CA HIS A 174 -15.11 0.14 1.68
C HIS A 174 -15.82 -0.09 3.03
N MET A 175 -16.12 0.97 3.79
CA MET A 175 -16.90 0.85 5.03
C MET A 175 -18.35 0.46 4.76
N ASN A 176 -18.87 0.65 3.56
CA ASN A 176 -20.24 0.28 3.17
C ASN A 176 -20.30 -0.99 2.32
N SER A 177 -19.24 -1.80 2.34
CA SER A 177 -19.21 -3.08 1.62
C SER A 177 -20.20 -4.09 2.22
N ASP A 178 -20.84 -4.91 1.38
CA ASP A 178 -21.65 -6.05 1.84
C ASP A 178 -20.82 -7.06 2.65
N ASN A 179 -19.50 -7.12 2.41
CA ASN A 179 -18.59 -8.01 3.10
C ASN A 179 -18.10 -7.39 4.42
N ALA A 180 -18.52 -7.98 5.55
CA ALA A 180 -18.13 -7.53 6.88
C ALA A 180 -16.61 -7.51 7.12
N SER A 181 -15.83 -8.40 6.49
CA SER A 181 -14.37 -8.36 6.59
C SER A 181 -13.77 -7.15 5.89
N VAL A 182 -14.36 -6.72 4.78
CA VAL A 182 -13.94 -5.50 4.05
C VAL A 182 -14.29 -4.25 4.86
N ARG A 183 -15.49 -4.18 5.44
CA ARG A 183 -15.89 -3.09 6.34
C ARG A 183 -14.94 -2.97 7.54
N LEU A 184 -14.62 -4.11 8.17
CA LEU A 184 -13.67 -4.15 9.28
C LEU A 184 -12.26 -3.69 8.85
N ALA A 185 -11.77 -4.13 7.69
CA ALA A 185 -10.48 -3.67 7.17
C ALA A 185 -10.46 -2.15 6.90
N ALA A 186 -11.56 -1.59 6.41
CA ALA A 186 -11.71 -0.16 6.19
C ALA A 186 -11.71 0.64 7.50
N LEU A 187 -12.42 0.17 8.53
CA LEU A 187 -12.39 0.75 9.89
C LEU A 187 -11.01 0.70 10.52
N GLU A 188 -10.31 -0.44 10.41
CA GLU A 188 -8.93 -0.57 10.89
C GLU A 188 -7.98 0.36 10.10
N THR A 189 -8.24 0.58 8.82
CA THR A 189 -7.50 1.57 8.01
C THR A 189 -7.75 2.98 8.50
N GLN A 190 -8.99 3.37 8.80
CA GLN A 190 -9.32 4.67 9.40
C GLN A 190 -8.60 4.87 10.74
N LYS A 191 -8.61 3.85 11.60
CA LYS A 191 -7.92 3.90 12.89
C LYS A 191 -6.42 4.11 12.72
N GLU A 192 -5.79 3.38 11.78
CA GLU A 192 -4.37 3.55 11.48
C GLU A 192 -4.08 4.94 10.89
N LEU A 193 -4.95 5.49 10.03
CA LEU A 193 -4.81 6.83 9.47
C LEU A 193 -4.82 7.91 10.57
N TYR A 194 -5.79 7.88 11.48
CA TYR A 194 -5.80 8.78 12.63
C TYR A 194 -4.58 8.57 13.54
N THR A 195 -4.12 7.33 13.72
CA THR A 195 -2.95 7.04 14.57
C THR A 195 -1.64 7.56 13.95
N ARG A 196 -1.50 7.40 12.62
CA ARG A 196 -0.27 7.73 11.89
C ARG A 196 -0.17 9.21 11.56
N VAL A 197 -1.28 9.80 11.11
CA VAL A 197 -1.36 11.19 10.61
C VAL A 197 -1.88 12.15 11.68
N LYS A 198 -2.57 11.67 12.72
CA LYS A 198 -2.93 12.43 13.94
C LYS A 198 -3.80 13.66 13.66
N GLU A 199 -3.45 14.81 14.25
CA GLU A 199 -4.25 16.04 14.21
C GLU A 199 -4.50 16.51 12.78
N GLU A 200 -3.54 16.31 11.88
CA GLU A 200 -3.64 16.69 10.47
C GLU A 200 -4.74 15.89 9.74
N TRP A 201 -5.08 14.68 10.21
CA TRP A 201 -6.15 13.88 9.61
C TRP A 201 -7.56 14.37 9.98
N LEU A 202 -7.70 15.19 11.04
CA LEU A 202 -9.00 15.68 11.52
C LEU A 202 -9.75 16.51 10.46
N VAL A 203 -9.07 17.05 9.45
CA VAL A 203 -9.71 17.71 8.29
C VAL A 203 -10.70 16.81 7.56
N THR A 204 -10.53 15.49 7.67
CA THR A 204 -11.39 14.47 7.04
C THR A 204 -12.57 14.06 7.92
N LEU A 205 -12.56 14.40 9.22
CA LEU A 205 -13.54 13.97 10.21
C LEU A 205 -15.00 14.23 9.80
N PRO A 206 -15.37 15.38 9.20
CA PRO A 206 -16.76 15.60 8.76
C PRO A 206 -17.27 14.56 7.75
N GLN A 207 -16.38 14.01 6.91
CA GLN A 207 -16.73 12.95 5.96
C GLN A 207 -16.83 11.58 6.65
N THR A 208 -16.07 11.37 7.72
CA THR A 208 -15.94 10.09 8.42
C THR A 208 -17.08 9.86 9.42
N ILE A 209 -17.63 10.91 10.04
CA ILE A 209 -18.70 10.82 11.06
C ILE A 209 -19.90 9.95 10.63
N PRO A 210 -20.53 10.16 9.45
CA PRO A 210 -21.69 9.36 9.07
C PRO A 210 -21.40 7.86 8.99
N PHE A 211 -20.20 7.49 8.55
CA PHE A 211 -19.77 6.10 8.42
C PHE A 211 -19.44 5.46 9.78
N ILE A 212 -18.97 6.25 10.75
CA ILE A 212 -18.79 5.78 12.13
C ILE A 212 -20.16 5.47 12.74
N LEU A 213 -21.15 6.35 12.56
CA LEU A 213 -22.51 6.13 13.06
C LEU A 213 -23.12 4.86 12.48
N GLU A 214 -23.01 4.65 11.16
CA GLU A 214 -23.47 3.43 10.50
C GLU A 214 -22.74 2.18 11.06
N ALA A 215 -21.42 2.26 11.26
CA ALA A 215 -20.64 1.15 11.80
C ALA A 215 -20.95 0.82 13.28
N MET A 216 -21.39 1.79 14.07
CA MET A 216 -21.86 1.56 15.45
C MET A 216 -23.20 0.82 15.50
N GLU A 217 -24.00 0.91 14.43
CA GLU A 217 -25.29 0.23 14.30
C GLU A 217 -25.17 -1.11 13.52
N ASP A 218 -23.95 -1.52 13.16
CA ASP A 218 -23.70 -2.75 12.41
C ASP A 218 -24.06 -3.99 13.24
N GLN A 219 -24.67 -4.98 12.60
CA GLN A 219 -25.07 -6.24 13.25
C GLN A 219 -23.87 -7.12 13.63
N ASN A 220 -22.68 -6.84 13.09
CA ASN A 220 -21.45 -7.55 13.42
C ASN A 220 -20.73 -6.88 14.60
N GLU A 221 -20.70 -7.56 15.74
CA GLU A 221 -20.05 -7.09 16.98
C GLU A 221 -18.59 -6.64 16.78
N LYS A 222 -17.84 -7.26 15.85
CA LYS A 222 -16.45 -6.85 15.60
C LYS A 222 -16.35 -5.48 14.94
N ILE A 223 -17.31 -5.15 14.08
CA ILE A 223 -17.38 -3.85 13.40
C ILE A 223 -17.77 -2.78 14.42
N GLU A 224 -18.81 -3.01 15.21
CA GLU A 224 -19.22 -2.11 16.29
C GLU A 224 -18.06 -1.83 17.26
N TYR A 225 -17.38 -2.89 17.71
CA TYR A 225 -16.22 -2.77 18.60
C TYR A 225 -15.06 -1.99 17.95
N SER A 226 -14.80 -2.20 16.65
CA SER A 226 -13.80 -1.44 15.92
C SER A 226 -14.19 0.04 15.76
N ALA A 227 -15.48 0.33 15.56
CA ALA A 227 -15.98 1.70 15.49
C ALA A 227 -15.82 2.43 16.82
N GLN A 228 -16.14 1.77 17.95
CA GLN A 228 -15.90 2.32 19.29
C GLN A 228 -14.41 2.63 19.53
N LYS A 229 -13.50 1.73 19.10
CA LYS A 229 -12.06 2.00 19.17
C LYS A 229 -11.65 3.18 18.31
N LEU A 230 -12.18 3.29 17.10
CA LEU A 230 -11.92 4.42 16.21
C LEU A 230 -12.35 5.74 16.86
N ILE A 231 -13.52 5.79 17.51
CA ILE A 231 -13.99 6.96 18.27
C ILE A 231 -12.97 7.35 19.34
N VAL A 232 -12.54 6.40 20.17
CA VAL A 232 -11.54 6.67 21.23
C VAL A 232 -10.23 7.20 20.63
N THR A 233 -9.78 6.63 19.52
CA THR A 233 -8.59 7.13 18.80
C THR A 233 -8.80 8.57 18.33
N ILE A 234 -9.94 8.89 17.71
CA ILE A 234 -10.26 10.25 17.23
C ILE A 234 -10.31 11.24 18.40
N GLU A 235 -11.03 10.90 19.48
CA GLU A 235 -11.16 11.76 20.67
C GLU A 235 -9.79 12.09 21.29
N SER A 236 -8.83 11.16 21.23
CA SER A 236 -7.48 11.39 21.74
C SER A 236 -6.71 12.48 20.98
N TYR A 237 -7.00 12.69 19.69
CA TYR A 237 -6.40 13.74 18.86
C TYR A 237 -7.27 14.99 18.78
N LEU A 238 -8.59 14.85 18.88
CA LEU A 238 -9.55 15.95 18.88
C LEU A 238 -9.50 16.75 20.19
N GLY A 239 -9.22 16.09 21.32
CA GLY A 239 -9.15 16.71 22.65
C GLY A 239 -10.52 16.97 23.30
N GLU A 240 -11.61 16.57 22.65
CA GLU A 240 -12.97 16.60 23.17
C GLU A 240 -13.75 15.38 22.73
N SER A 241 -14.92 15.16 23.34
CA SER A 241 -15.76 14.01 22.97
C SER A 241 -16.42 14.21 21.61
N LEU A 242 -16.38 13.15 20.80
CA LEU A 242 -16.99 13.12 19.48
C LEU A 242 -18.53 13.19 19.57
N GLN A 243 -19.13 12.89 20.72
CA GLN A 243 -20.59 12.94 20.93
C GLN A 243 -21.24 14.25 20.48
N ARG A 244 -20.55 15.38 20.58
CA ARG A 244 -21.04 16.69 20.13
C ARG A 244 -21.35 16.76 18.63
N PHE A 245 -20.71 15.89 17.85
CA PHE A 245 -20.89 15.78 16.40
C PHE A 245 -21.83 14.62 16.02
N LEU A 246 -22.22 13.80 16.99
CA LEU A 246 -23.14 12.65 16.81
C LEU A 246 -24.59 12.99 17.21
N THR A 247 -24.84 14.21 17.70
CA THR A 247 -26.15 14.77 18.08
C THR A 247 -26.63 15.82 17.10
#